data_AF-A0A139GTS3-F1
#
_entry.id   AF-A0A139GTS3-F1
#
_cell.length_a   1.000
_cell.length_b   1.000
_cell.length_c   1.000
_cell.angle_alpha   90.00
_cell.angle_beta   90.00
_cell.angle_gamma   90.00
#
_symmetry.space_group_name_H-M   'P 1'
#
loop_
_entity.id
_entity.type
_entity.pdbx_description
1 polymer ?
#
loop_
_entity_poly.entity_id
_entity_poly.type
_entity_poly.pdbx_seq_one_letter_code
_entity_poly.pdbx_strand_id
1 'polypeptide(L)'
;MPPSGTFEYTAAKADLESSLACHSDDAKIFSCTHWLERNFRATRHYAWSAWARCAYLQERFPAQWHQWLTSFELRGEILEHFNNFEKSRDRVSAKKAKVEQAWPSFQWDFKYAPETWTVGLLEKLVLLSSRTVGQGPQMIDEMSKTVRERYKSSKSSVRYLRPRDLDSIIGRHQAPPPLPPPPPPPTLPASAKASSPFLDDAPSIEQGRTAPTPLPDESTIFEDGRRSVEPDLEKTFQLDNLLQDDGGEEDLAPCRKRRKVVVRMMDNETEIHNSQIKKMQEDRSAITKAPTYLARDPLLLQLQRNGRSNLMDGQMRGWAPELRLFSFEAACKAADVRRLEAERKETAAAILEAVEGIVSREQALSRPEEELAESRAYLELLRWRRPKHWQ
;
A
#
# COMPACT_ATOMS: atom_id res chain seq x y z
N MET A 1 -13.47 -18.26 -17.18
CA MET A 1 -12.42 -17.70 -18.06
C MET A 1 -11.63 -16.62 -17.34
N PRO A 2 -10.30 -16.53 -17.52
CA PRO A 2 -9.49 -15.45 -16.94
C PRO A 2 -9.97 -14.06 -17.43
N PRO A 3 -9.66 -12.99 -16.70
CA PRO A 3 -9.95 -11.63 -17.15
C PRO A 3 -9.01 -11.27 -18.31
N SER A 4 -9.47 -11.48 -19.54
CA SER A 4 -8.87 -10.84 -20.71
C SER A 4 -8.83 -9.33 -20.45
N GLY A 5 -7.63 -8.75 -20.37
CA GLY A 5 -7.44 -7.29 -20.26
C GLY A 5 -6.84 -6.76 -18.96
N THR A 6 -6.52 -7.59 -17.96
CA THR A 6 -5.62 -7.10 -16.88
C THR A 6 -4.18 -7.15 -17.35
N PHE A 7 -3.44 -6.05 -17.17
CA PHE A 7 -2.03 -5.95 -17.58
C PHE A 7 -1.19 -7.10 -17.01
N GLU A 8 -1.41 -7.45 -15.75
CA GLU A 8 -0.70 -8.52 -15.06
C GLU A 8 -1.01 -9.90 -15.66
N TYR A 9 -2.26 -10.18 -16.04
CA TYR A 9 -2.61 -11.39 -16.77
C TYR A 9 -1.98 -11.42 -18.16
N THR A 10 -2.01 -10.31 -18.91
CA THR A 10 -1.40 -10.25 -20.25
C THR A 10 0.11 -10.45 -20.19
N ALA A 11 0.79 -9.86 -19.20
CA ALA A 11 2.22 -10.06 -18.97
C ALA A 11 2.51 -11.53 -18.60
N ALA A 12 1.74 -12.11 -17.68
CA ALA A 12 1.89 -13.51 -17.28
C ALA A 12 1.60 -14.48 -18.44
N LYS A 13 0.64 -14.17 -19.32
CA LYS A 13 0.34 -14.95 -20.52
C LYS A 13 1.47 -14.87 -21.53
N ALA A 14 1.98 -13.66 -21.80
CA ALA A 14 3.10 -13.47 -22.73
C ALA A 14 4.39 -14.17 -22.24
N ASP A 15 4.70 -14.08 -20.94
CA ASP A 15 5.82 -14.79 -20.32
C ASP A 15 5.66 -16.31 -20.43
N LEU A 16 4.45 -16.83 -20.15
CA LEU A 16 4.14 -18.24 -20.32
C LEU A 16 4.33 -18.68 -21.78
N GLU A 17 3.76 -17.95 -22.75
CA GLU A 17 3.86 -18.28 -24.16
C GLU A 17 5.33 -18.26 -24.64
N SER A 18 6.12 -17.28 -24.19
CA SER A 18 7.55 -17.22 -24.46
C SER A 18 8.29 -18.44 -23.90
N SER A 19 8.01 -18.83 -22.66
CA SER A 19 8.63 -20.01 -22.03
C SER A 19 8.27 -21.33 -22.72
N LEU A 20 7.08 -21.41 -23.32
CA LEU A 20 6.55 -22.61 -23.96
C LEU A 20 6.83 -22.68 -25.47
N ALA A 21 7.39 -21.63 -26.08
CA ALA A 21 7.54 -21.50 -27.53
C ALA A 21 8.34 -22.65 -28.18
N CYS A 22 9.33 -23.21 -27.48
CA CYS A 22 10.22 -24.26 -28.00
C CYS A 22 9.81 -25.69 -27.59
N HIS A 23 8.71 -25.86 -26.87
CA HIS A 23 8.30 -27.16 -26.34
C HIS A 23 7.34 -27.90 -27.31
N SER A 24 7.39 -29.23 -27.31
CA SER A 24 6.33 -30.04 -27.94
C SER A 24 5.01 -29.86 -27.21
N ASP A 25 3.88 -30.15 -27.87
CA ASP A 25 2.57 -29.95 -27.25
C ASP A 25 2.38 -30.79 -25.99
N ASP A 26 2.85 -32.05 -25.97
CA ASP A 26 2.85 -32.89 -24.77
C ASP A 26 3.70 -32.29 -23.64
N ALA A 27 4.88 -31.73 -23.97
CA ALA A 27 5.74 -31.07 -23.00
C ALA A 27 5.11 -29.77 -22.44
N LYS A 28 4.36 -29.03 -23.26
CA LYS A 28 3.61 -27.84 -22.81
C LYS A 28 2.50 -28.21 -21.84
N ILE A 29 1.74 -29.27 -22.15
CA ILE A 29 0.67 -29.78 -21.29
C ILE A 29 1.28 -30.22 -19.97
N PHE A 30 2.29 -31.09 -20.00
CA PHE A 30 2.98 -31.59 -18.80
C PHE A 30 3.58 -30.46 -17.96
N SER A 31 4.27 -29.50 -18.58
CA SER A 31 4.86 -28.35 -17.88
C SER A 31 3.79 -27.51 -17.17
N CYS A 32 2.66 -27.24 -17.83
CA CYS A 32 1.56 -26.48 -17.22
C CYS A 32 0.89 -27.24 -16.08
N THR A 33 0.52 -28.51 -16.28
CA THR A 33 -0.18 -29.32 -15.27
C THR A 33 0.69 -29.58 -14.06
N HIS A 34 1.96 -29.99 -14.26
CA HIS A 34 2.91 -30.20 -13.17
C HIS A 34 3.21 -28.91 -12.39
N TRP A 35 3.35 -27.77 -13.09
CA TRP A 35 3.50 -26.49 -12.42
C TRP A 35 2.28 -26.16 -11.55
N LEU A 36 1.06 -26.38 -12.07
CA LEU A 36 -0.18 -26.14 -11.33
C LEU A 36 -0.25 -27.04 -10.10
N GLU A 37 0.03 -28.33 -10.21
CA GLU A 37 0.05 -29.27 -9.09
C GLU A 37 1.00 -28.84 -7.97
N ARG A 38 2.22 -28.44 -8.34
CA ARG A 38 3.25 -28.04 -7.38
C ARG A 38 2.96 -26.70 -6.72
N ASN A 39 2.50 -25.72 -7.48
CA ASN A 39 2.42 -24.33 -7.02
C ASN A 39 1.06 -23.97 -6.44
N PHE A 40 -0.03 -24.63 -6.86
CA PHE A 40 -1.37 -24.25 -6.42
C PHE A 40 -1.54 -24.30 -4.89
N ARG A 41 -0.92 -25.29 -4.22
CA ARG A 41 -0.92 -25.40 -2.75
C ARG A 41 -0.02 -24.37 -2.06
N ALA A 42 1.12 -24.05 -2.67
CA ALA A 42 2.14 -23.20 -2.06
C ALA A 42 1.76 -21.70 -2.12
N THR A 43 1.18 -21.26 -3.23
CA THR A 43 0.73 -19.88 -3.40
C THR A 43 -0.71 -19.71 -2.94
N ARG A 44 -0.92 -19.49 -1.63
CA ARG A 44 -2.22 -19.00 -1.10
C ARG A 44 -2.67 -17.69 -1.73
N HIS A 45 -1.72 -16.92 -2.27
CA HIS A 45 -1.97 -15.76 -3.12
C HIS A 45 -1.80 -16.20 -4.57
N TYR A 46 -2.88 -16.71 -5.15
CA TYR A 46 -2.90 -17.28 -6.50
C TYR A 46 -2.45 -16.22 -7.52
N ALA A 47 -1.21 -16.34 -7.96
CA ALA A 47 -0.58 -15.43 -8.90
C ALA A 47 -1.22 -15.55 -10.30
N TRP A 48 -1.19 -14.46 -11.07
CA TRP A 48 -1.63 -14.42 -12.46
C TRP A 48 -1.01 -15.51 -13.36
N SER A 49 0.13 -16.05 -12.95
CA SER A 49 0.80 -17.18 -13.60
C SER A 49 0.01 -18.50 -13.54
N ALA A 50 -0.76 -18.75 -12.47
CA ALA A 50 -1.65 -19.91 -12.38
C ALA A 50 -2.82 -19.75 -13.33
N TRP A 51 -3.40 -18.55 -13.35
CA TRP A 51 -4.49 -18.19 -14.26
C TRP A 51 -4.08 -18.28 -15.73
N ALA A 52 -2.91 -17.73 -16.08
CA ALA A 52 -2.36 -17.82 -17.42
C ALA A 52 -2.21 -19.29 -17.89
N ARG A 53 -1.72 -20.18 -17.01
CA ARG A 53 -1.57 -21.61 -17.33
C ARG A 53 -2.90 -22.34 -17.49
N CYS A 54 -3.85 -22.13 -16.58
CA CYS A 54 -5.18 -22.73 -16.71
C CYS A 54 -5.88 -22.26 -17.99
N ALA A 55 -5.79 -20.96 -18.29
CA ALA A 55 -6.35 -20.39 -19.51
C ALA A 55 -5.68 -20.94 -20.77
N TYR A 56 -4.36 -21.04 -20.75
CA TYR A 56 -3.58 -21.60 -21.84
C TYR A 56 -3.99 -23.06 -22.14
N LEU A 57 -4.09 -23.89 -21.10
CA LEU A 57 -4.56 -25.28 -21.23
C LEU A 57 -6.00 -25.35 -21.75
N GLN A 58 -6.89 -24.50 -21.24
CA GLN A 58 -8.29 -24.45 -21.66
C GLN A 58 -8.45 -24.01 -23.13
N GLU A 59 -7.70 -23.01 -23.58
CA GLU A 59 -7.76 -22.46 -24.94
C GLU A 59 -7.11 -23.40 -25.97
N ARG A 60 -5.97 -24.02 -25.64
CA ARG A 60 -5.16 -24.79 -26.59
C ARG A 60 -5.40 -26.31 -26.53
N PHE A 61 -5.72 -26.85 -25.36
CA PHE A 61 -5.80 -28.30 -25.11
C PHE A 61 -7.03 -28.65 -24.27
N PRO A 62 -8.25 -28.37 -24.76
CA PRO A 62 -9.46 -28.51 -23.96
C PRO A 62 -9.71 -29.94 -23.49
N ALA A 63 -9.45 -30.96 -24.32
CA ALA A 63 -9.66 -32.36 -23.92
C ALA A 63 -8.76 -32.77 -22.74
N GLN A 64 -7.47 -32.45 -22.82
CA GLN A 64 -6.48 -32.76 -21.80
C GLN A 64 -6.70 -31.92 -20.53
N TRP A 65 -7.15 -30.67 -20.69
CA TRP A 65 -7.56 -29.83 -19.57
C TRP A 65 -8.71 -30.47 -18.77
N HIS A 66 -9.78 -30.94 -19.44
CA HIS A 66 -10.90 -31.59 -18.75
C HIS A 66 -10.48 -32.91 -18.09
N GLN A 67 -9.64 -33.69 -18.75
CA GLN A 67 -9.09 -34.93 -18.19
C GLN A 67 -8.27 -34.64 -16.92
N TRP A 68 -7.31 -33.72 -17.00
CA TRP A 68 -6.48 -33.32 -15.86
C TRP A 68 -7.31 -32.73 -14.72
N LEU A 69 -8.28 -31.86 -15.03
CA LEU A 69 -9.15 -31.24 -14.05
C LEU A 69 -10.01 -32.29 -13.32
N THR A 70 -10.35 -33.39 -13.98
CA THR A 70 -11.08 -34.51 -13.38
C THR A 70 -10.20 -35.34 -12.44
N SER A 71 -8.91 -35.51 -12.76
CA SER A 71 -7.94 -36.20 -11.89
C SER A 71 -7.37 -35.33 -10.77
N PHE A 72 -7.51 -34.01 -10.86
CA PHE A 72 -6.88 -33.09 -9.92
C PHE A 72 -7.63 -33.02 -8.57
N GLU A 73 -6.95 -33.38 -7.48
CA GLU A 73 -7.53 -33.49 -6.13
C GLU A 73 -8.20 -32.18 -5.64
N LEU A 74 -7.65 -31.02 -6.01
CA LEU A 74 -8.14 -29.70 -5.58
C LEU A 74 -9.04 -29.03 -6.64
N ARG A 75 -9.70 -29.81 -7.50
CA ARG A 75 -10.65 -29.30 -8.51
C ARG A 75 -11.68 -28.34 -7.91
N GLY A 76 -12.23 -28.67 -6.75
CA GLY A 76 -13.24 -27.85 -6.06
C GLY A 76 -12.72 -26.46 -5.72
N GLU A 77 -11.52 -26.36 -5.16
CA GLU A 77 -10.89 -25.09 -4.78
C GLU A 77 -10.54 -24.24 -6.01
N ILE A 78 -10.03 -24.88 -7.07
CA ILE A 78 -9.80 -24.21 -8.36
C ILE A 78 -11.10 -23.60 -8.88
N LEU A 79 -12.16 -24.41 -9.00
CA LEU A 79 -13.45 -23.95 -9.54
C LEU A 79 -14.11 -22.87 -8.67
N GLU A 80 -14.05 -23.01 -7.35
CA GLU A 80 -14.54 -21.99 -6.43
C GLU A 80 -13.77 -20.67 -6.62
N HIS A 81 -12.45 -20.74 -6.78
CA HIS A 81 -11.63 -19.57 -7.04
C HIS A 81 -11.99 -18.92 -8.39
N PHE A 82 -12.18 -19.72 -9.45
CA PHE A 82 -12.66 -19.24 -10.74
C PHE A 82 -14.00 -18.50 -10.62
N ASN A 83 -14.95 -19.12 -9.95
CA ASN A 83 -16.27 -18.56 -9.72
C ASN A 83 -16.21 -17.28 -8.88
N ASN A 84 -15.37 -17.23 -7.84
CA ASN A 84 -15.19 -16.04 -7.01
C ASN A 84 -14.57 -14.88 -7.78
N PHE A 85 -13.63 -15.18 -8.67
CA PHE A 85 -13.03 -14.19 -9.54
C PHE A 85 -14.01 -13.65 -10.58
N GLU A 86 -14.78 -14.52 -11.25
CA GLU A 86 -15.84 -14.11 -12.19
C GLU A 86 -16.88 -13.24 -11.48
N LYS A 87 -17.36 -13.65 -10.30
CA LYS A 87 -18.23 -12.82 -9.45
C LYS A 87 -17.60 -11.47 -9.12
N SER A 88 -16.29 -11.42 -8.86
CA SER A 88 -15.59 -10.16 -8.60
C SER A 88 -15.52 -9.27 -9.84
N ARG A 89 -15.26 -9.85 -11.02
CA ARG A 89 -15.23 -9.14 -12.30
C ARG A 89 -16.61 -8.58 -12.65
N ASP A 90 -17.65 -9.38 -12.48
CA ASP A 90 -19.03 -8.96 -12.76
C ASP A 90 -19.47 -7.86 -11.79
N ARG A 91 -19.05 -7.92 -10.51
CA ARG A 91 -19.24 -6.82 -9.55
C ARG A 91 -18.52 -5.55 -9.97
N VAL A 92 -17.29 -5.65 -10.47
CA VAL A 92 -16.53 -4.50 -10.99
C VAL A 92 -17.24 -3.90 -12.21
N SER A 93 -17.60 -4.73 -13.19
CA SER A 93 -18.30 -4.30 -14.41
C SER A 93 -19.66 -3.68 -14.10
N ALA A 94 -20.48 -4.30 -13.24
CA ALA A 94 -21.76 -3.76 -12.81
C ALA A 94 -21.63 -2.41 -12.10
N LYS A 95 -20.58 -2.22 -11.27
CA LYS A 95 -20.32 -0.93 -10.63
C LYS A 95 -19.83 0.12 -11.64
N LYS A 96 -18.98 -0.24 -12.60
CA LYS A 96 -18.58 0.67 -13.68
C LYS A 96 -19.79 1.12 -14.50
N ALA A 97 -20.66 0.19 -14.89
CA ALA A 97 -21.90 0.50 -15.60
C ALA A 97 -22.81 1.48 -14.81
N LYS A 98 -22.90 1.33 -13.48
CA LYS A 98 -23.63 2.29 -12.63
C LYS A 98 -23.00 3.69 -12.63
N VAL A 99 -21.67 3.78 -12.63
CA VAL A 99 -20.97 5.07 -12.72
C VAL A 99 -21.20 5.70 -14.09
N GLU A 100 -21.11 4.94 -15.17
CA GLU A 100 -21.37 5.42 -16.55
C GLU A 100 -22.82 5.86 -16.74
N GLN A 101 -23.79 5.16 -16.13
CA GLN A 101 -25.19 5.57 -16.14
C GLN A 101 -25.40 6.92 -15.44
N ALA A 102 -24.71 7.15 -14.32
CA ALA A 102 -24.78 8.43 -13.60
C ALA A 102 -23.96 9.54 -14.30
N TRP A 103 -22.88 9.17 -14.99
CA TRP A 103 -21.94 10.06 -15.68
C TRP A 103 -21.64 9.54 -17.10
N PRO A 104 -22.48 9.86 -18.10
CA PRO A 104 -22.35 9.34 -19.48
C PRO A 104 -21.04 9.69 -20.20
N SER A 105 -20.29 10.67 -19.69
CA SER A 105 -19.01 11.14 -20.26
C SER A 105 -17.83 10.88 -19.32
N PHE A 106 -17.96 9.94 -18.38
CA PHE A 106 -16.88 9.61 -17.45
C PHE A 106 -15.75 8.86 -18.18
N GLN A 107 -14.56 9.44 -18.18
CA GLN A 107 -13.36 8.80 -18.71
C GLN A 107 -12.66 8.02 -17.60
N TRP A 108 -12.53 6.71 -17.77
CA TRP A 108 -11.83 5.84 -16.82
C TRP A 108 -10.30 6.05 -16.82
N ASP A 109 -9.76 6.61 -17.91
CA ASP A 109 -8.33 6.74 -18.17
C ASP A 109 -7.82 8.18 -17.96
N PHE A 110 -8.02 8.71 -16.76
CA PHE A 110 -7.48 10.02 -16.37
C PHE A 110 -6.10 9.89 -15.70
N LYS A 111 -5.34 11.00 -15.63
CA LYS A 111 -3.92 11.04 -15.20
C LYS A 111 -3.58 10.32 -13.88
N TYR A 112 -4.54 10.21 -12.95
CA TYR A 112 -4.35 9.59 -11.64
C TYR A 112 -5.27 8.38 -11.41
N ALA A 113 -5.86 7.85 -12.48
CA ALA A 113 -6.63 6.61 -12.42
C ALA A 113 -5.72 5.47 -11.94
N PRO A 114 -6.22 4.57 -11.08
CA PRO A 114 -5.49 3.36 -10.75
C PRO A 114 -5.44 2.42 -11.95
N GLU A 115 -4.35 1.66 -12.07
CA GLU A 115 -4.24 0.61 -13.10
C GLU A 115 -5.31 -0.46 -12.92
N THR A 116 -5.65 -0.79 -11.67
CA THR A 116 -6.71 -1.73 -11.32
C THR A 116 -7.76 -1.08 -10.42
N TRP A 117 -9.02 -1.12 -10.87
CA TRP A 117 -10.14 -0.61 -10.11
C TRP A 117 -10.61 -1.64 -9.09
N THR A 118 -10.24 -1.42 -7.83
CA THR A 118 -10.72 -2.27 -6.73
C THR A 118 -12.22 -2.09 -6.52
N VAL A 119 -12.91 -3.16 -6.11
CA VAL A 119 -14.36 -3.12 -5.80
C VAL A 119 -14.66 -2.00 -4.80
N GLY A 120 -13.87 -1.90 -3.72
CA GLY A 120 -14.00 -0.87 -2.68
C GLY A 120 -13.94 0.56 -3.22
N LEU A 121 -12.98 0.85 -4.10
CA LEU A 121 -12.86 2.16 -4.74
C LEU A 121 -14.07 2.46 -5.63
N LEU A 122 -14.55 1.47 -6.38
CA LEU A 122 -15.73 1.60 -7.23
C LEU A 122 -17.01 1.80 -6.40
N GLU A 123 -17.15 1.23 -5.20
CA GLU A 123 -18.33 1.50 -4.36
C GLU A 123 -18.38 2.96 -3.94
N LYS A 124 -17.22 3.53 -3.57
CA LYS A 124 -17.10 4.96 -3.26
C LYS A 124 -17.37 5.83 -4.48
N LEU A 125 -16.91 5.40 -5.66
CA LEU A 125 -17.17 6.13 -6.90
C LEU A 125 -18.66 6.10 -7.27
N VAL A 126 -19.34 4.95 -7.11
CA VAL A 126 -20.79 4.84 -7.29
C VAL A 126 -21.54 5.74 -6.30
N LEU A 127 -21.12 5.77 -5.03
CA LEU A 127 -21.72 6.66 -4.02
C LEU A 127 -21.54 8.14 -4.38
N LEU A 128 -20.38 8.51 -4.92
CA LEU A 128 -20.11 9.86 -5.40
C LEU A 128 -20.98 10.17 -6.63
N SER A 129 -21.04 9.26 -7.61
CA SER A 129 -21.78 9.46 -8.86
C SER A 129 -23.28 9.57 -8.68
N SER A 130 -23.86 8.82 -7.71
CA SER A 130 -25.27 8.96 -7.35
C SER A 130 -25.60 10.32 -6.73
N ARG A 131 -24.62 11.06 -6.20
CA ARG A 131 -24.83 12.38 -5.57
C ARG A 131 -24.61 13.53 -6.54
N THR A 132 -23.70 13.38 -7.48
CA THR A 132 -23.30 14.44 -8.42
C THR A 132 -23.64 14.04 -9.85
N VAL A 133 -24.92 13.69 -10.10
CA VAL A 133 -25.39 13.21 -11.42
C VAL A 133 -25.08 14.25 -12.51
N GLY A 134 -24.53 13.79 -13.64
CA GLY A 134 -24.15 14.66 -14.77
C GLY A 134 -22.85 15.44 -14.62
N GLN A 135 -22.18 15.44 -13.45
CA GLN A 135 -20.94 16.18 -13.21
C GLN A 135 -19.66 15.36 -13.48
N GLY A 136 -19.73 14.30 -14.27
CA GLY A 136 -18.61 13.36 -14.50
C GLY A 136 -17.26 14.02 -14.81
N PRO A 137 -17.16 14.90 -15.83
CA PRO A 137 -15.90 15.57 -16.16
C PRO A 137 -15.35 16.45 -15.02
N GLN A 138 -16.23 17.19 -14.34
CA GLN A 138 -15.85 18.05 -13.21
C GLN A 138 -15.31 17.20 -12.04
N MET A 139 -15.92 16.05 -11.78
CA MET A 139 -15.48 15.13 -10.73
C MET A 139 -14.11 14.51 -11.04
N ILE A 140 -13.77 14.29 -12.31
CA ILE A 140 -12.42 13.82 -12.72
C ILE A 140 -11.35 14.88 -12.37
N ASP A 141 -11.63 16.15 -12.63
CA ASP A 141 -10.73 17.25 -12.27
C ASP A 141 -10.60 17.39 -10.76
N GLU A 142 -11.70 17.24 -10.03
CA GLU A 142 -11.71 17.31 -8.57
C GLU A 142 -10.94 16.13 -7.93
N MET A 143 -11.12 14.91 -8.45
CA MET A 143 -10.32 13.74 -8.08
C MET A 143 -8.83 13.99 -8.33
N SER A 144 -8.49 14.51 -9.50
CA SER A 144 -7.10 14.82 -9.88
C SER A 144 -6.48 15.91 -9.01
N LYS A 145 -7.27 16.91 -8.59
CA LYS A 145 -6.85 17.96 -7.66
C LYS A 145 -6.58 17.39 -6.28
N THR A 146 -7.49 16.56 -5.76
CA THR A 146 -7.39 15.93 -4.44
C THR A 146 -6.15 15.04 -4.33
N VAL A 147 -5.89 14.21 -5.36
CA VAL A 147 -4.68 13.37 -5.41
C VAL A 147 -3.41 14.22 -5.42
N ARG A 148 -3.41 15.33 -6.17
CA ARG A 148 -2.26 16.26 -6.25
C ARG A 148 -2.01 16.98 -4.92
N GLU A 149 -3.07 17.44 -4.24
CA GLU A 149 -2.98 18.07 -2.92
C GLU A 149 -2.43 17.10 -1.89
N ARG A 150 -2.94 15.85 -1.88
CA ARG A 150 -2.40 14.79 -1.03
C ARG A 150 -0.94 14.51 -1.32
N TYR A 151 -0.56 14.43 -2.59
CA TYR A 151 0.82 14.18 -2.99
C TYR A 151 1.76 15.30 -2.49
N LYS A 152 1.29 16.56 -2.54
CA LYS A 152 2.02 17.71 -2.00
C LYS A 152 2.09 17.73 -0.48
N SER A 153 0.99 17.40 0.21
CA SER A 153 0.87 17.56 1.67
C SER A 153 1.41 16.38 2.48
N SER A 154 1.21 15.14 2.01
CA SER A 154 1.29 13.96 2.89
C SER A 154 2.57 13.14 2.81
N LYS A 155 3.60 13.57 2.06
CA LYS A 155 4.78 12.72 1.71
C LYS A 155 4.40 11.34 1.13
N SER A 156 3.15 11.14 0.72
CA SER A 156 2.66 9.87 0.18
C SER A 156 3.32 9.59 -1.17
N SER A 157 3.96 8.44 -1.31
CA SER A 157 4.52 7.95 -2.58
C SER A 157 3.44 7.55 -3.59
N VAL A 158 2.21 7.30 -3.13
CA VAL A 158 1.10 6.81 -3.96
C VAL A 158 0.56 7.91 -4.87
N ARG A 159 0.76 7.72 -6.19
CA ARG A 159 0.34 8.65 -7.25
C ARG A 159 -1.09 8.45 -7.75
N TYR A 160 -1.72 7.31 -7.49
CA TYR A 160 -3.07 7.00 -7.96
C TYR A 160 -4.16 7.34 -6.94
N LEU A 161 -5.41 7.42 -7.42
CA LEU A 161 -6.60 7.66 -6.61
C LEU A 161 -6.78 6.55 -5.55
N ARG A 162 -7.03 6.94 -4.30
CA ARG A 162 -7.33 6.03 -3.18
C ARG A 162 -8.74 6.26 -2.65
N PRO A 163 -9.34 5.27 -1.95
CA PRO A 163 -10.68 5.43 -1.35
C PRO A 163 -10.81 6.68 -0.46
N ARG A 164 -9.78 7.01 0.32
CA ARG A 164 -9.75 8.20 1.18
C ARG A 164 -9.89 9.52 0.42
N ASP A 165 -9.41 9.59 -0.83
CA ASP A 165 -9.56 10.79 -1.65
C ASP A 165 -11.02 10.97 -2.04
N LEU A 166 -11.69 9.88 -2.43
CA LEU A 166 -13.12 9.88 -2.74
C LEU A 166 -13.95 10.21 -1.50
N ASP A 167 -13.60 9.68 -0.32
CA ASP A 167 -14.27 10.05 0.93
C ASP A 167 -14.17 11.56 1.22
N SER A 168 -13.02 12.17 0.92
CA SER A 168 -12.80 13.61 1.10
C SER A 168 -13.60 14.46 0.12
N ILE A 169 -13.85 13.96 -1.10
CA ILE A 169 -14.71 14.61 -2.10
C ILE A 169 -16.17 14.44 -1.70
N ILE A 170 -16.58 13.22 -1.36
CA ILE A 170 -17.93 12.92 -0.87
C ILE A 170 -18.28 13.78 0.35
N GLY A 171 -17.35 13.97 1.29
CA GLY A 171 -17.53 14.82 2.46
C GLY A 171 -17.76 16.29 2.09
N ARG A 172 -17.09 16.81 1.05
CA ARG A 172 -17.29 18.19 0.57
C ARG A 172 -18.64 18.41 -0.09
N HIS A 173 -19.14 17.42 -0.82
CA HIS A 173 -20.48 17.45 -1.42
C HIS A 173 -21.60 17.09 -0.43
N GLN A 174 -21.25 16.53 0.74
CA GLN A 174 -22.18 16.28 1.85
C GLN A 174 -22.33 17.46 2.79
N ALA A 175 -21.29 18.30 2.90
CA ALA A 175 -21.33 19.44 3.78
C ALA A 175 -22.51 20.33 3.38
N PRO A 176 -23.41 20.69 4.32
CA PRO A 176 -24.44 21.67 4.02
C PRO A 176 -23.77 22.93 3.47
N PRO A 177 -24.40 23.63 2.52
CA PRO A 177 -23.85 24.87 2.01
C PRO A 177 -23.52 25.76 3.21
N PRO A 178 -22.33 26.39 3.25
CA PRO A 178 -21.97 27.25 4.35
C PRO A 178 -23.09 28.25 4.54
N LEU A 179 -23.64 28.32 5.76
CA LEU A 179 -24.69 29.27 6.07
C LEU A 179 -24.24 30.64 5.57
N PRO A 180 -25.12 31.41 4.91
CA PRO A 180 -24.75 32.75 4.49
C PRO A 180 -24.16 33.47 5.69
N PRO A 181 -23.05 34.21 5.52
CA PRO A 181 -22.45 34.93 6.63
C PRO A 181 -23.57 35.73 7.31
N PRO A 182 -23.64 35.71 8.65
CA PRO A 182 -24.67 36.45 9.36
C PRO A 182 -24.67 37.88 8.82
N PRO A 183 -25.84 38.48 8.54
CA PRO A 183 -25.90 39.84 8.04
C PRO A 183 -25.02 40.71 8.94
N PRO A 184 -24.19 41.60 8.36
CA PRO A 184 -23.31 42.44 9.15
C PRO A 184 -24.15 43.10 10.24
N PRO A 185 -23.70 43.06 11.51
CA PRO A 185 -24.46 43.66 12.60
C PRO A 185 -24.80 45.10 12.19
N PRO A 186 -26.04 45.57 12.45
CA PRO A 186 -26.46 46.91 12.06
C PRO A 186 -25.41 47.88 12.57
N THR A 187 -24.75 48.57 11.64
CA THR A 187 -23.76 49.60 11.94
C THR A 187 -24.47 50.62 12.81
N LEU A 188 -24.25 50.55 14.12
CA LEU A 188 -24.76 51.54 15.05
C LEU A 188 -24.26 52.90 14.55
N PRO A 189 -25.14 53.91 14.42
CA PRO A 189 -24.76 55.21 13.91
C PRO A 189 -23.59 55.70 14.75
N ALA A 190 -22.49 56.02 14.07
CA ALA A 190 -21.29 56.57 14.66
C ALA A 190 -21.69 57.67 15.63
N SER A 191 -21.53 57.40 16.93
CA SER A 191 -21.71 58.39 17.98
C SER A 191 -20.77 59.53 17.64
N ALA A 192 -21.37 60.68 17.32
CA ALA A 192 -20.68 61.90 16.94
C ALA A 192 -19.63 62.18 18.00
N LYS A 193 -18.36 62.24 17.57
CA LYS A 193 -17.24 62.73 18.37
C LYS A 193 -17.63 64.11 18.90
N ALA A 194 -17.99 64.16 20.17
CA ALA A 194 -18.02 65.39 20.93
C ALA A 194 -16.57 65.91 20.96
N SER A 195 -16.35 66.98 20.22
CA SER A 195 -15.20 67.86 20.34
C SER A 195 -15.11 68.37 21.77
N SER A 196 -14.12 67.88 22.52
CA SER A 196 -13.65 68.49 23.76
C SER A 196 -12.52 69.47 23.42
N PRO A 197 -12.69 70.79 23.63
CA PRO A 197 -11.61 71.75 23.57
C PRO A 197 -11.12 71.99 25.00
N PHE A 198 -10.04 71.34 25.45
CA PHE A 198 -9.42 71.75 26.70
C PHE A 198 -7.95 71.34 26.79
N LEU A 199 -7.11 72.38 26.84
CA LEU A 199 -5.71 72.50 27.29
C LEU A 199 -4.60 72.01 26.37
N ASP A 200 -4.11 72.97 25.58
CA ASP A 200 -2.69 73.22 25.36
C ASP A 200 -1.93 73.41 26.69
N ASP A 201 -0.62 73.18 26.61
CA ASP A 201 0.47 73.36 27.60
C ASP A 201 0.74 72.23 28.62
N ALA A 202 1.57 71.27 28.17
CA ALA A 202 2.58 70.64 29.03
C ALA A 202 3.84 70.30 28.21
N PRO A 203 5.05 70.63 28.69
CA PRO A 203 6.27 70.50 27.92
C PRO A 203 6.73 69.04 27.79
N SER A 204 7.20 68.74 26.59
CA SER A 204 7.90 67.52 26.19
C SER A 204 9.10 67.25 27.10
N ILE A 205 9.00 66.21 27.95
CA ILE A 205 10.15 65.54 28.55
C ILE A 205 10.28 64.13 27.97
N GLU A 206 11.36 64.03 27.21
CA GLU A 206 12.09 62.89 26.70
C GLU A 206 11.91 61.55 27.44
N GLN A 207 11.69 60.53 26.61
CA GLN A 207 12.45 59.29 26.56
C GLN A 207 12.92 58.67 27.89
N GLY A 208 12.35 57.50 28.18
CA GLY A 208 13.12 56.40 28.75
C GLY A 208 12.34 55.54 29.72
N ARG A 209 12.25 54.25 29.36
CA ARG A 209 11.88 53.10 30.21
C ARG A 209 10.38 52.81 30.31
N THR A 210 9.89 52.10 29.31
CA THR A 210 8.77 51.18 29.46
C THR A 210 9.15 50.07 30.45
N ALA A 211 8.72 50.21 31.71
CA ALA A 211 8.56 49.07 32.60
C ALA A 211 7.30 48.29 32.17
N PRO A 212 7.32 46.95 32.13
CA PRO A 212 6.13 46.17 31.81
C PRO A 212 5.11 46.28 32.96
N THR A 213 3.91 46.75 32.63
CA THR A 213 2.74 46.77 33.50
C THR A 213 2.37 45.34 33.95
N PRO A 214 1.93 45.12 35.20
CA PRO A 214 1.51 43.81 35.67
C PRO A 214 0.19 43.38 35.00
N LEU A 215 0.13 42.14 34.52
CA LEU A 215 -1.12 41.53 34.08
C LEU A 215 -2.07 41.35 35.28
N PRO A 216 -3.37 41.65 35.12
CA PRO A 216 -4.38 41.38 36.14
C PRO A 216 -4.71 39.88 36.21
N ASP A 217 -4.97 39.39 37.42
CA ASP A 217 -5.43 38.03 37.72
C ASP A 217 -6.76 37.72 37.01
N GLU A 218 -6.73 36.78 36.06
CA GLU A 218 -7.92 36.14 35.52
C GLU A 218 -8.36 34.99 36.43
N SER A 219 -9.17 35.31 37.43
CA SER A 219 -10.02 34.34 38.09
C SER A 219 -11.24 34.02 37.20
N THR A 220 -11.54 32.72 37.08
CA THR A 220 -12.86 32.10 36.83
C THR A 220 -13.52 32.24 35.45
N ILE A 221 -13.05 31.51 34.43
CA ILE A 221 -13.85 31.13 33.23
C ILE A 221 -13.55 29.68 32.81
N PHE A 222 -13.68 28.71 33.72
CA PHE A 222 -13.62 27.28 33.36
C PHE A 222 -14.60 26.45 34.18
N GLU A 223 -15.91 26.76 34.15
CA GLU A 223 -16.91 25.83 34.70
C GLU A 223 -18.20 25.62 33.88
N ASP A 224 -18.38 26.20 32.68
CA ASP A 224 -19.69 26.10 31.98
C ASP A 224 -19.67 25.43 30.58
N GLY A 225 -18.68 24.57 30.31
CA GLY A 225 -18.52 23.92 28.99
C GLY A 225 -18.71 22.40 28.93
N ARG A 226 -19.11 21.73 30.02
CA ARG A 226 -19.02 20.26 30.15
C ARG A 226 -20.36 19.51 30.25
N ARG A 227 -21.45 20.04 29.68
CA ARG A 227 -22.78 19.40 29.87
C ARG A 227 -23.65 19.13 28.65
N SER A 228 -23.15 19.18 27.42
CA SER A 228 -24.05 18.98 26.25
C SER A 228 -23.43 18.24 25.06
N VAL A 229 -22.67 17.17 25.28
CA VAL A 229 -22.17 16.29 24.19
C VAL A 229 -22.36 14.79 24.46
N GLU A 230 -22.74 14.36 25.66
CA GLU A 230 -22.97 12.93 25.93
C GLU A 230 -24.24 12.29 25.33
N PRO A 231 -25.40 12.97 25.13
CA PRO A 231 -26.62 12.25 24.77
C PRO A 231 -26.69 11.75 23.30
N ASP A 232 -25.77 12.17 22.42
CA ASP A 232 -25.74 11.72 21.01
C ASP A 232 -24.80 10.53 20.75
N LEU A 233 -23.87 10.25 21.66
CA LEU A 233 -22.98 9.07 21.57
C LEU A 233 -23.68 7.79 22.04
N GLU A 234 -24.61 7.88 23.00
CA GLU A 234 -25.39 6.72 23.46
C GLU A 234 -26.46 6.28 22.43
N LYS A 235 -27.01 7.22 21.65
CA LYS A 235 -28.00 6.91 20.60
C LYS A 235 -27.42 6.13 19.41
N THR A 236 -26.14 6.31 19.10
CA THR A 236 -25.50 5.57 17.99
C THR A 236 -25.18 4.12 18.36
N PHE A 237 -24.97 3.81 19.65
CA PHE A 237 -24.79 2.44 20.12
C PHE A 237 -26.10 1.65 20.25
N GLN A 238 -27.23 2.32 20.51
CA GLN A 238 -28.53 1.64 20.60
C GLN A 238 -29.15 1.35 19.22
N LEU A 239 -28.82 2.13 18.20
CA LEU A 239 -29.35 1.94 16.84
C LEU A 239 -28.80 0.67 16.16
N ASP A 240 -27.59 0.23 16.53
CA ASP A 240 -26.95 -0.96 15.96
C ASP A 240 -27.53 -2.28 16.55
N ASN A 241 -28.16 -2.21 17.72
CA ASN A 241 -28.83 -3.37 18.35
C ASN A 241 -30.29 -3.56 17.88
N LEU A 242 -30.94 -2.54 17.33
CA LEU A 242 -32.35 -2.61 16.89
C LEU A 242 -32.53 -3.12 15.45
N LEU A 243 -31.45 -3.30 14.68
CA LEU A 243 -31.49 -3.86 13.32
C LEU A 243 -31.27 -5.38 13.28
N GLN A 244 -31.22 -6.05 14.43
CA GLN A 244 -30.87 -7.48 14.52
C GLN A 244 -32.04 -8.39 14.95
N ASP A 245 -33.24 -7.85 15.16
CA ASP A 245 -34.39 -8.62 15.66
C ASP A 245 -35.69 -8.32 14.89
N ASP A 246 -35.75 -8.71 13.62
CA ASP A 246 -37.03 -9.09 13.01
C ASP A 246 -36.83 -10.18 11.95
N GLY A 247 -37.52 -11.30 12.16
CA GLY A 247 -37.34 -12.56 11.46
C GLY A 247 -38.17 -12.70 10.19
N GLY A 248 -37.62 -13.41 9.21
CA GLY A 248 -38.34 -13.81 8.01
C GLY A 248 -37.49 -14.66 7.06
N GLU A 249 -37.48 -15.98 7.34
CA GLU A 249 -37.44 -17.12 6.40
C GLU A 249 -36.37 -17.23 5.28
N GLU A 250 -35.62 -18.34 5.39
CA GLU A 250 -35.11 -19.20 4.30
C GLU A 250 -34.24 -18.57 3.19
N ASP A 251 -32.92 -18.62 3.38
CA ASP A 251 -32.09 -19.55 2.58
C ASP A 251 -30.64 -19.63 3.07
N LEU A 252 -30.08 -20.83 2.94
CA LEU A 252 -28.81 -21.30 3.48
C LEU A 252 -27.59 -20.44 3.06
N ALA A 253 -27.18 -19.49 3.89
CA ALA A 253 -25.93 -18.75 3.72
C ALA A 253 -24.76 -19.44 4.46
N PRO A 254 -23.66 -19.80 3.77
CA PRO A 254 -22.54 -20.48 4.42
C PRO A 254 -21.87 -19.58 5.45
N CYS A 255 -21.75 -20.14 6.65
CA CYS A 255 -21.09 -19.63 7.84
C CYS A 255 -19.80 -18.87 7.48
N ARG A 256 -19.84 -17.53 7.52
CA ARG A 256 -18.64 -16.71 7.39
C ARG A 256 -17.78 -16.95 8.62
N LYS A 257 -16.69 -17.69 8.44
CA LYS A 257 -15.63 -17.91 9.43
C LYS A 257 -15.19 -16.54 9.96
N ARG A 258 -15.70 -16.16 11.14
CA ARG A 258 -15.26 -15.02 11.93
C ARG A 258 -13.75 -15.17 12.06
N ARG A 259 -13.00 -14.26 11.45
CA ARG A 259 -11.55 -14.18 11.67
C ARG A 259 -11.39 -14.08 13.17
N LYS A 260 -10.71 -15.04 13.78
CA LYS A 260 -10.32 -14.98 15.19
C LYS A 260 -9.62 -13.64 15.36
N VAL A 261 -10.33 -12.67 15.93
CA VAL A 261 -9.70 -11.49 16.53
C VAL A 261 -8.68 -12.12 17.46
N VAL A 262 -7.40 -11.90 17.16
CA VAL A 262 -6.34 -12.24 18.10
C VAL A 262 -6.58 -11.28 19.25
N VAL A 263 -7.45 -11.70 20.16
CA VAL A 263 -7.61 -11.13 21.48
C VAL A 263 -6.23 -11.37 22.09
N ARG A 264 -5.33 -10.39 21.94
CA ARG A 264 -4.19 -10.27 22.83
C ARG A 264 -4.80 -10.39 24.22
N MET A 265 -4.30 -11.35 24.99
CA MET A 265 -4.80 -11.60 26.33
C MET A 265 -4.90 -10.24 27.02
N MET A 266 -6.06 -9.96 27.59
CA MET A 266 -6.26 -8.72 28.33
C MET A 266 -5.12 -8.66 29.35
N ASP A 267 -4.35 -7.58 29.30
CA ASP A 267 -3.20 -7.42 30.18
C ASP A 267 -3.68 -7.61 31.62
N ASN A 268 -3.06 -8.53 32.37
CA ASN A 268 -3.51 -8.90 33.72
C ASN A 268 -3.38 -7.74 34.72
N GLU A 269 -2.60 -6.72 34.37
CA GLU A 269 -2.34 -5.54 35.19
C GLU A 269 -2.54 -4.30 34.32
N THR A 270 -3.64 -3.57 34.59
CA THR A 270 -3.94 -2.29 33.93
C THR A 270 -3.37 -1.09 34.67
N GLU A 271 -2.78 -1.30 35.85
CA GLU A 271 -2.34 -0.25 36.75
C GLU A 271 -0.87 -0.42 37.14
N ILE A 272 -0.12 0.70 37.10
CA ILE A 272 1.27 0.74 37.55
C ILE A 272 1.29 0.93 39.07
N HIS A 273 1.85 -0.04 39.80
CA HIS A 273 1.88 0.00 41.26
C HIS A 273 2.71 1.18 41.81
N ASN A 274 2.28 1.81 42.91
CA ASN A 274 2.94 3.00 43.50
C ASN A 274 4.41 2.77 43.87
N SER A 275 4.81 1.54 44.19
CA SER A 275 6.22 1.20 44.45
C SER A 275 7.09 1.32 43.20
N GLN A 276 6.55 1.01 42.02
CA GLN A 276 7.25 1.16 40.74
C GLN A 276 7.37 2.64 40.36
N ILE A 277 6.34 3.44 40.62
CA ILE A 277 6.38 4.89 40.42
C ILE A 277 7.46 5.53 41.30
N LYS A 278 7.54 5.15 42.59
CA LYS A 278 8.61 5.62 43.49
C LYS A 278 9.99 5.23 43.00
N LYS A 279 10.18 3.98 42.55
CA LYS A 279 11.45 3.55 41.93
C LYS A 279 11.82 4.35 40.68
N MET A 280 10.87 4.66 39.81
CA MET A 280 11.09 5.50 38.62
C MET A 280 11.39 6.97 38.97
N GLN A 281 10.90 7.45 40.11
CA GLN A 281 11.19 8.80 40.61
C GLN A 281 12.58 8.88 41.26
N GLU A 282 12.97 7.86 42.02
CA GLU A 282 14.29 7.72 42.64
C GLU A 282 15.39 7.50 41.59
N ASP A 283 15.13 6.69 40.56
CA ASP A 283 16.07 6.41 39.48
C ASP A 283 15.54 6.85 38.11
N ARG A 284 15.97 8.05 37.69
CA ARG A 284 15.68 8.60 36.35
C ARG A 284 16.76 8.27 35.32
N SER A 285 17.79 7.49 35.67
CA SER A 285 18.93 7.22 34.78
C SER A 285 18.51 6.55 33.47
N ALA A 286 17.46 5.72 33.49
CA ALA A 286 16.92 5.05 32.31
C ALA A 286 16.32 6.02 31.26
N ILE A 287 15.82 7.18 31.70
CA ILE A 287 15.22 8.19 30.81
C ILE A 287 16.18 9.35 30.51
N THR A 288 17.10 9.66 31.41
CA THR A 288 18.09 10.71 31.20
C THR A 288 19.24 10.19 30.36
N LYS A 289 19.14 10.37 29.05
CA LYS A 289 20.29 10.18 28.16
C LYS A 289 21.30 11.29 28.42
N ALA A 290 22.56 10.94 28.59
CA ALA A 290 23.64 11.92 28.69
C ALA A 290 23.59 12.85 27.46
N PRO A 291 23.71 14.17 27.63
CA PRO A 291 23.66 15.11 26.52
C PRO A 291 24.77 14.76 25.54
N THR A 292 24.37 14.23 24.39
CA THR A 292 25.30 13.95 23.31
C THR A 292 25.58 15.26 22.61
N TYR A 293 26.63 15.95 23.04
CA TYR A 293 27.07 17.17 22.37
C TYR A 293 27.55 16.78 20.97
N LEU A 294 26.86 17.28 19.94
CA LEU A 294 27.44 17.37 18.61
C LEU A 294 28.77 18.12 18.72
N ALA A 295 29.81 17.63 18.04
CA ALA A 295 31.07 18.34 17.96
C ALA A 295 30.78 19.77 17.44
N ARG A 296 31.00 20.78 18.28
CA ARG A 296 30.79 22.20 17.92
C ARG A 296 31.83 22.71 16.94
N ASP A 297 32.85 21.91 16.66
CA ASP A 297 33.86 22.22 15.67
C ASP A 297 33.26 22.07 14.25
N PRO A 298 33.21 23.14 13.45
CA PRO A 298 32.65 23.11 12.11
C PRO A 298 33.36 22.10 11.17
N LEU A 299 34.62 21.75 11.43
CA LEU A 299 35.35 20.74 10.65
C LEU A 299 34.87 19.31 10.95
N LEU A 300 34.69 18.98 12.22
CA LEU A 300 34.14 17.68 12.63
C LEU A 300 32.69 17.50 12.18
N LEU A 301 31.91 18.59 12.14
CA LEU A 301 30.55 18.57 11.60
C LEU A 301 30.53 18.26 10.09
N GLN A 302 31.48 18.79 9.32
CA GLN A 302 31.64 18.46 7.90
C GLN A 302 32.10 17.02 7.72
N LEU A 303 33.02 16.53 8.56
CA LEU A 303 33.47 15.15 8.50
C LEU A 303 32.34 14.16 8.85
N GLN A 304 31.49 14.46 9.83
CA GLN A 304 30.34 13.62 10.17
C GLN A 304 29.28 13.64 9.06
N ARG A 305 29.09 14.80 8.40
CA ARG A 305 28.18 14.95 7.26
C ARG A 305 28.66 14.22 6.00
N ASN A 306 29.99 14.06 5.84
CA ASN A 306 30.60 13.42 4.66
C ASN A 306 31.07 11.97 4.93
N GLY A 307 31.19 11.57 6.20
CA GLY A 307 31.98 10.42 6.63
C GLY A 307 31.28 9.07 6.66
N ARG A 308 30.01 8.97 6.24
CA ARG A 308 29.34 7.66 6.12
C ARG A 308 29.33 7.07 4.72
N SER A 309 29.76 7.77 3.66
CA SER A 309 29.79 7.13 2.33
C SER A 309 30.76 7.66 1.28
N ASN A 310 31.46 8.79 1.45
CA ASN A 310 32.09 9.45 0.29
C ASN A 310 33.56 9.87 0.50
N LEU A 311 34.37 9.07 1.20
CA LEU A 311 35.79 9.41 1.42
C LEU A 311 36.66 9.30 0.13
N MET A 312 36.13 8.75 -0.96
CA MET A 312 36.89 8.57 -2.22
C MET A 312 36.48 9.49 -3.39
N ASP A 313 35.43 10.30 -3.27
CA ASP A 313 34.90 11.12 -4.40
C ASP A 313 35.30 12.62 -4.33
N GLY A 314 36.22 12.98 -3.43
CA GLY A 314 36.40 14.35 -2.96
C GLY A 314 37.08 15.34 -3.92
N GLN A 315 37.78 14.90 -4.97
CA GLN A 315 38.62 15.80 -5.78
C GLN A 315 37.98 16.29 -7.09
N MET A 316 36.87 15.69 -7.54
CA MET A 316 36.26 15.99 -8.85
C MET A 316 34.90 16.70 -8.75
N ARG A 317 34.52 17.20 -7.57
CA ARG A 317 33.13 17.62 -7.29
C ARG A 317 32.75 19.02 -7.82
N GLY A 318 33.66 19.75 -8.44
CA GLY A 318 33.45 21.13 -8.92
C GLY A 318 33.22 21.31 -10.44
N TRP A 319 33.42 20.27 -11.26
CA TRP A 319 33.38 20.41 -12.72
C TRP A 319 32.13 19.69 -13.26
N ALA A 320 31.13 20.46 -13.68
CA ALA A 320 29.90 20.04 -14.39
C ALA A 320 28.86 19.19 -13.61
N PRO A 321 27.82 19.82 -13.00
CA PRO A 321 26.66 19.11 -12.45
C PRO A 321 25.82 18.38 -13.52
N GLU A 322 25.87 18.82 -14.78
CA GLU A 322 25.14 18.22 -15.92
C GLU A 322 25.63 16.79 -16.25
N LEU A 323 26.92 16.51 -16.07
CA LEU A 323 27.52 15.20 -16.38
C LEU A 323 27.19 14.13 -15.33
N ARG A 324 26.70 14.52 -14.14
CA ARG A 324 26.34 13.55 -13.08
C ARG A 324 25.13 12.70 -13.43
N LEU A 325 24.20 13.22 -14.24
CA LEU A 325 23.01 12.47 -14.62
C LEU A 325 23.37 11.21 -15.43
N PHE A 326 24.38 11.30 -16.29
CA PHE A 326 24.84 10.18 -17.11
C PHE A 326 25.62 9.12 -16.32
N SER A 327 26.41 9.52 -15.32
CA SER A 327 27.16 8.57 -14.49
C SER A 327 26.28 7.77 -13.54
N PHE A 328 25.18 8.35 -13.02
CA PHE A 328 24.30 7.66 -12.09
C PHE A 328 23.44 6.61 -12.80
N GLU A 329 22.96 6.92 -14.01
CA GLU A 329 22.14 6.00 -14.79
C GLU A 329 22.95 4.79 -15.31
N ALA A 330 24.22 5.01 -15.67
CA ALA A 330 25.14 3.95 -16.04
C ALA A 330 25.55 3.09 -14.82
N ALA A 331 25.79 3.70 -13.66
CA ALA A 331 26.12 2.98 -12.43
C ALA A 331 24.95 2.14 -11.89
N CYS A 332 23.71 2.65 -11.95
CA CYS A 332 22.52 1.90 -11.56
C CYS A 332 22.30 0.69 -12.48
N LYS A 333 22.41 0.85 -13.80
CA LYS A 333 22.28 -0.27 -14.74
C LYS A 333 23.37 -1.33 -14.55
N ALA A 334 24.60 -0.93 -14.24
CA ALA A 334 25.68 -1.88 -13.94
C ALA A 334 25.47 -2.61 -12.60
N ALA A 335 24.91 -1.94 -11.59
CA ALA A 335 24.60 -2.55 -10.30
C ALA A 335 23.46 -3.58 -10.41
N ASP A 336 22.42 -3.28 -11.19
CA ASP A 336 21.30 -4.20 -11.43
C ASP A 336 21.75 -5.45 -12.20
N VAL A 337 22.62 -5.30 -13.20
CA VAL A 337 23.20 -6.45 -13.93
C VAL A 337 24.03 -7.33 -12.99
N ARG A 338 24.86 -6.75 -12.11
CA ARG A 338 25.65 -7.52 -11.13
C ARG A 338 24.76 -8.26 -10.12
N ARG A 339 23.66 -7.64 -9.69
CA ARG A 339 22.70 -8.29 -8.78
C ARG A 339 22.02 -9.48 -9.45
N LEU A 340 21.58 -9.33 -10.69
CA LEU A 340 20.97 -10.42 -11.47
C LEU A 340 21.99 -11.53 -11.78
N GLU A 341 23.26 -11.20 -12.02
CA GLU A 341 24.32 -12.19 -12.18
C GLU A 341 24.60 -12.95 -10.86
N ALA A 342 24.58 -12.28 -9.72
CA ALA A 342 24.72 -12.91 -8.41
C ALA A 342 23.55 -13.86 -8.10
N GLU A 343 22.31 -13.43 -8.34
CA GLU A 343 21.11 -14.26 -8.18
C GLU A 343 21.14 -15.49 -9.13
N ARG A 344 21.64 -15.32 -10.36
CA ARG A 344 21.86 -16.44 -11.30
C ARG A 344 22.94 -17.42 -10.82
N LYS A 345 24.02 -16.94 -10.21
CA LYS A 345 25.08 -17.81 -9.65
C LYS A 345 24.57 -18.58 -8.43
N GLU A 346 23.81 -17.93 -7.55
CA GLU A 346 23.23 -18.56 -6.36
C GLU A 346 22.19 -19.63 -6.73
N THR A 347 21.31 -19.33 -7.68
CA THR A 347 20.33 -20.32 -8.18
C THR A 347 21.01 -21.49 -8.89
N ALA A 348 22.07 -21.25 -9.67
CA ALA A 348 22.85 -22.33 -10.29
C ALA A 348 23.55 -23.22 -9.25
N ALA A 349 24.09 -22.64 -8.18
CA ALA A 349 24.70 -23.38 -7.08
C ALA A 349 23.67 -24.24 -6.34
N ALA A 350 22.50 -23.70 -6.03
CA ALA A 350 21.41 -24.42 -5.36
C ALA A 350 20.89 -25.60 -6.20
N ILE A 351 20.82 -25.47 -7.53
CA ILE A 351 20.44 -26.56 -8.42
C ILE A 351 21.47 -27.70 -8.36
N LEU A 352 22.76 -27.38 -8.36
CA LEU A 352 23.82 -28.39 -8.29
C LEU A 352 23.81 -29.14 -6.95
N GLU A 353 23.64 -28.43 -5.84
CA GLU A 353 23.51 -29.05 -4.51
C GLU A 353 22.29 -29.98 -4.45
N ALA A 354 21.15 -29.55 -5.02
CA ALA A 354 19.95 -30.38 -5.09
C ALA A 354 20.16 -31.65 -5.92
N VAL A 355 20.86 -31.55 -7.05
CA VAL A 355 21.17 -32.71 -7.90
C VAL A 355 22.14 -33.67 -7.21
N GLU A 356 23.17 -33.15 -6.54
CA GLU A 356 24.13 -33.96 -5.78
C GLU A 356 23.45 -34.68 -4.60
N GLY A 357 22.47 -34.03 -3.96
CA GLY A 357 21.61 -34.64 -2.95
C GLY A 357 20.71 -35.77 -3.49
N ILE A 358 20.19 -35.63 -4.72
CA ILE A 358 19.41 -36.69 -5.38
C ILE A 358 20.30 -37.89 -5.70
N VAL A 359 21.48 -37.66 -6.26
CA VAL A 359 22.44 -38.73 -6.61
C VAL A 359 22.92 -39.47 -5.36
N SER A 360 23.13 -38.75 -4.25
CA SER A 360 23.48 -39.36 -2.96
C SER A 360 22.35 -40.23 -2.40
N ARG A 361 21.09 -39.82 -2.57
CA ARG A 361 19.92 -40.63 -2.18
C ARG A 361 19.74 -41.84 -3.10
N GLU A 362 19.98 -41.70 -4.39
CA GLU A 362 19.93 -42.81 -5.34
C GLU A 362 21.06 -43.82 -5.13
N GLN A 363 22.26 -43.39 -4.70
CA GLN A 363 23.33 -44.32 -4.30
C GLN A 363 23.00 -45.11 -3.02
N ALA A 364 22.15 -44.58 -2.15
CA ALA A 364 21.71 -45.26 -0.93
C ALA A 364 20.62 -46.31 -1.18
N LEU A 365 19.86 -46.19 -2.28
CA LEU A 365 19.01 -47.27 -2.78
C LEU A 365 19.85 -48.15 -3.71
N SER A 366 20.02 -49.44 -3.39
CA SER A 366 20.81 -50.38 -4.21
C SER A 366 20.23 -50.59 -5.63
N ARG A 367 20.42 -49.60 -6.50
CA ARG A 367 20.19 -49.69 -7.95
C ARG A 367 21.38 -50.39 -8.62
N PRO A 368 21.15 -51.07 -9.75
CA PRO A 368 22.23 -51.71 -10.51
C PRO A 368 23.28 -50.67 -10.93
N GLU A 369 24.57 -51.03 -10.83
CA GLU A 369 25.72 -50.13 -11.06
C GLU A 369 25.70 -49.42 -12.43
N GLU A 370 25.00 -49.99 -13.40
CA GLU A 370 24.90 -49.48 -14.77
C GLU A 370 24.14 -48.14 -14.82
N GLU A 371 23.06 -47.97 -14.06
CA GLU A 371 22.31 -46.70 -13.99
C GLU A 371 23.12 -45.60 -13.28
N LEU A 372 23.94 -45.97 -12.28
CA LEU A 372 24.80 -45.02 -11.57
C LEU A 372 25.95 -44.50 -12.45
N ALA A 373 26.43 -45.30 -13.40
CA ALA A 373 27.45 -44.90 -14.35
C ALA A 373 26.92 -43.81 -15.31
N GLU A 374 25.69 -43.95 -15.78
CA GLU A 374 25.03 -42.96 -16.65
C GLU A 374 24.77 -41.63 -15.92
N SER A 375 24.29 -41.67 -14.67
CA SER A 375 24.09 -40.46 -13.86
C SER A 375 25.42 -39.73 -13.59
N ARG A 376 26.51 -40.45 -13.34
CA ARG A 376 27.85 -39.87 -13.17
C ARG A 376 28.39 -39.26 -14.46
N ALA A 377 28.22 -39.93 -15.59
CA ALA A 377 28.62 -39.41 -16.90
C ALA A 377 27.86 -38.12 -17.27
N TYR A 378 26.56 -38.06 -16.95
CA TYR A 378 25.74 -36.87 -17.15
C TYR A 378 26.19 -35.69 -16.29
N LEU A 379 26.56 -35.93 -15.02
CA LEU A 379 27.10 -34.89 -14.14
C LEU A 379 28.44 -34.34 -14.62
N GLU A 380 29.35 -35.21 -15.09
CA GLU A 380 30.62 -34.77 -15.67
C GLU A 380 30.39 -33.96 -16.96
N LEU A 381 29.41 -34.33 -17.78
CA LEU A 381 29.04 -33.56 -18.97
C LEU A 381 28.49 -32.15 -18.61
N LEU A 382 27.69 -32.03 -17.56
CA LEU A 382 27.23 -30.74 -17.02
C LEU A 382 28.38 -29.91 -16.43
N ARG A 383 29.37 -30.57 -15.82
CA ARG A 383 30.56 -29.91 -15.28
C ARG A 383 31.44 -29.35 -16.40
N TRP A 384 31.59 -30.08 -17.51
CA TRP A 384 32.37 -29.68 -18.68
C TRP A 384 31.71 -28.58 -19.51
N ARG A 385 30.37 -28.50 -19.52
CA ARG A 385 29.61 -27.46 -20.24
C ARG A 385 29.53 -26.11 -19.52
N ARG A 386 30.13 -25.96 -18.33
CA ARG A 386 30.15 -24.66 -17.64
C ARG A 386 30.88 -23.61 -18.49
N PRO A 387 30.28 -22.43 -18.70
CA PRO A 387 30.98 -21.29 -19.29
C PRO A 387 32.21 -20.93 -18.45
N LYS A 388 33.35 -20.65 -19.08
CA LYS A 388 34.62 -20.33 -18.40
C LYS A 388 34.55 -19.14 -17.41
N HIS A 389 33.51 -18.31 -17.47
CA HIS A 389 33.29 -17.18 -16.56
C HIS A 389 32.47 -17.54 -15.30
N TRP A 390 32.10 -18.82 -15.14
CA TRP A 390 31.43 -19.37 -13.95
C TRP A 390 32.35 -20.25 -13.09
N GLN A 391 33.56 -20.53 -13.58
CA GLN A 391 34.69 -21.00 -12.76
C GLN A 391 35.41 -19.77 -12.21
#